data_AF-A6HSJ6-F1
#
_entry.id   AF-A6HSJ6-F1
#
_cell.length_a   1.000
_cell.length_b   1.000
_cell.length_c   1.000
_cell.angle_alpha   90.00
_cell.angle_beta   90.00
_cell.angle_gamma   90.00
#
_symmetry.space_group_name_H-M   'P 1'
#
loop_
_entity.id
_entity.type
_entity.pdbx_description
1 polymer ?
#
loop_
_entity_poly.entity_id
_entity_poly.type
_entity_poly.pdbx_seq_one_letter_code
_entity_poly.pdbx_strand_id
1 'polypeptide(L)'
;MVHQVLYRALVSTKWLAESIRSGKVGPSLRVLDASWYSPGTRQARKEYQERHVPGASFFDIEECRDTTSPYEMMLPSEAHFGDYVGNLGISNDTHVVVYDGDDLGSFYAPRVWWMFRVFGHRTVSVLNGGFRNWLKEGHPVTSEPSRPEPAVFKATLNRSLLKTYEQVLENLQSKRFQLVDSRAQGRYLGTQPEPDAVGLDSGHIRGSVNVPFMNFLTEDGFEKSPEELRAIFQDKKPTFVASPMWLFTMAPGQSGFAGPPRRPVCPRGRVGRPECVQPPLPPTRSSQFPSVRLV
;
A
#
# COMPACT_ATOMS: atom_id res chain seq x y z
N MET A 1 -21.40 12.03 -19.79
CA MET A 1 -20.12 11.66 -19.15
C MET A 1 -19.79 12.72 -18.13
N VAL A 2 -19.78 12.38 -16.83
CA VAL A 2 -19.30 13.31 -15.81
C VAL A 2 -17.77 13.32 -15.95
N HIS A 3 -17.19 14.42 -16.41
CA HIS A 3 -15.74 14.62 -16.37
C HIS A 3 -15.34 14.58 -14.90
N GLN A 4 -14.76 13.46 -14.45
CA GLN A 4 -14.32 13.32 -13.08
C GLN A 4 -13.03 14.13 -12.94
N VAL A 5 -13.12 15.36 -12.45
CA VAL A 5 -11.95 16.21 -12.20
C VAL A 5 -11.08 15.51 -11.17
N LEU A 6 -9.87 15.11 -11.58
CA LEU A 6 -8.89 14.51 -10.69
C LEU A 6 -8.28 15.61 -9.80
N TYR A 7 -8.23 15.35 -8.50
CA TYR A 7 -7.43 16.18 -7.61
C TYR A 7 -5.94 15.88 -7.85
N ARG A 8 -5.07 16.88 -7.65
CA ARG A 8 -3.62 16.70 -7.81
C ARG A 8 -3.09 15.60 -6.89
N ALA A 9 -2.48 14.58 -7.46
CA ALA A 9 -1.89 13.49 -6.69
C ALA A 9 -0.49 13.83 -6.18
N LEU A 10 0.22 14.76 -6.83
CA LEU A 10 1.58 15.15 -6.47
C LEU A 10 1.65 16.63 -6.10
N VAL A 11 2.49 16.95 -5.11
CA VAL A 11 2.94 18.30 -4.79
C VAL A 11 4.47 18.31 -4.74
N SER A 12 5.10 19.44 -5.09
CA SER A 12 6.56 19.57 -5.01
C SER A 12 7.02 19.97 -3.60
N THR A 13 8.28 19.64 -3.30
CA THR A 13 9.05 20.16 -2.16
C THR A 13 8.93 21.68 -2.05
N LYS A 14 9.16 22.40 -3.15
CA LYS A 14 9.00 23.86 -3.22
C LYS A 14 7.60 24.33 -2.81
N TRP A 15 6.54 23.71 -3.34
CA TRP A 15 5.16 24.09 -3.02
C TRP A 15 4.84 23.90 -1.53
N LEU A 16 5.31 22.80 -0.94
CA LEU A 16 5.10 22.53 0.47
C LEU A 16 5.91 23.50 1.35
N ALA A 17 7.16 23.77 0.99
CA ALA A 17 8.00 24.75 1.70
C ALA A 17 7.40 26.17 1.66
N GLU A 18 6.86 26.60 0.53
CA GLU A 18 6.10 27.86 0.41
C GLU A 18 4.84 27.88 1.28
N SER A 19 4.14 26.74 1.36
CA SER A 19 2.95 26.60 2.18
C SER A 19 3.28 26.68 3.68
N ILE A 20 4.40 26.12 4.11
CA ILE A 20 4.90 26.24 5.48
C ILE A 20 5.30 27.69 5.78
N ARG A 21 6.08 28.33 4.90
CA ARG A 21 6.49 29.74 5.09
C ARG A 21 5.32 30.71 5.17
N SER A 22 4.22 30.39 4.49
CA SER A 22 2.98 31.19 4.53
C SER A 22 2.03 30.78 5.66
N GLY A 23 2.44 29.90 6.56
CA GLY A 23 1.65 29.50 7.73
C GLY A 23 0.39 28.70 7.39
N LYS A 24 0.36 28.00 6.24
CA LYS A 24 -0.83 27.27 5.79
C LYS A 24 -1.03 25.93 6.49
N VAL A 25 0.02 25.35 7.08
CA VAL A 25 -0.09 24.07 7.80
C VAL A 25 -0.97 24.27 9.04
N GLY A 26 -2.06 23.50 9.11
CA GLY A 26 -3.15 23.71 10.07
C GLY A 26 -4.40 22.91 9.66
N PRO A 27 -5.61 23.33 10.05
CA PRO A 27 -6.84 22.58 9.76
C PRO A 27 -7.11 22.36 8.25
N SER A 28 -6.66 23.27 7.38
CA SER A 28 -6.86 23.19 5.94
C SER A 28 -5.74 22.46 5.18
N LEU A 29 -4.56 22.27 5.79
CA LEU A 29 -3.42 21.55 5.22
C LEU A 29 -2.69 20.78 6.31
N ARG A 30 -2.72 19.45 6.24
CA ARG A 30 -1.99 18.56 7.14
C ARG A 30 -0.91 17.81 6.37
N VAL A 31 0.24 17.64 7.02
CA VAL A 31 1.39 16.91 6.47
C VAL A 31 1.61 15.67 7.31
N LEU A 32 1.80 14.53 6.67
CA LEU A 32 1.99 13.25 7.31
C LEU A 32 3.31 12.60 6.87
N ASP A 33 4.10 12.18 7.85
CA ASP A 33 5.19 11.24 7.65
C ASP A 33 4.65 9.82 7.78
N ALA A 34 4.61 9.06 6.69
CA ALA A 34 4.09 7.70 6.63
C ALA A 34 5.21 6.65 6.55
N SER A 35 6.42 6.97 7.02
CA SER A 35 7.55 6.06 6.94
C SER A 35 7.30 4.76 7.71
N TRP A 36 7.64 3.63 7.08
CA TRP A 36 7.74 2.32 7.72
C TRP A 36 8.86 1.54 7.04
N TYR A 37 9.61 0.76 7.81
CA TYR A 37 10.72 -0.05 7.32
C TYR A 37 10.67 -1.45 7.94
N SER A 38 11.26 -2.43 7.25
CA SER A 38 11.34 -3.80 7.74
C SER A 38 12.01 -3.89 9.12
N PRO A 39 11.57 -4.82 9.99
CA PRO A 39 12.19 -5.02 11.30
C PRO A 39 13.71 -5.18 11.23
N GLY A 40 14.44 -4.52 12.14
CA GLY A 40 15.90 -4.60 12.21
C GLY A 40 16.67 -3.72 11.21
N THR A 41 15.97 -2.92 10.39
CA THR A 41 16.61 -1.96 9.47
C THR A 41 16.68 -0.54 10.07
N ARG A 42 15.66 0.27 9.82
CA ARG A 42 15.50 1.66 10.24
C ARG A 42 14.36 1.80 11.26
N GLN A 43 14.38 2.87 12.06
CA GLN A 43 13.38 3.12 13.10
C GLN A 43 12.54 4.35 12.75
N ALA A 44 11.52 4.16 11.90
CA ALA A 44 10.74 5.26 11.32
C ALA A 44 10.23 6.30 12.33
N ARG A 45 9.60 5.85 13.43
CA ARG A 45 9.09 6.74 14.48
C ARG A 45 10.19 7.56 15.15
N LYS A 46 11.36 6.96 15.37
CA LYS A 46 12.52 7.63 15.98
C LYS A 46 13.10 8.66 15.00
N GLU A 47 13.25 8.30 13.73
CA GLU A 47 13.73 9.22 12.69
C GLU A 47 12.81 10.43 12.54
N TYR A 48 11.49 10.23 12.55
CA TYR A 48 10.51 11.32 12.59
C TYR A 48 10.72 12.23 13.81
N GLN A 49 10.87 11.67 15.01
CA GLN A 49 11.08 12.46 16.24
C GLN A 49 12.36 13.31 16.19
N GLU A 50 13.40 12.82 15.53
CA GLU A 50 14.65 13.54 15.35
C GLU A 50 14.53 14.64 14.29
N ARG A 51 13.91 14.33 13.14
CA ARG A 51 13.74 15.27 12.02
C ARG A 51 12.49 14.96 11.21
N HIS A 52 11.61 15.94 11.12
CA HIS A 52 10.44 15.92 10.24
C HIS A 52 10.15 17.29 9.65
N VAL A 53 9.26 17.33 8.66
CA VAL A 53 8.75 18.58 8.07
C VAL A 53 7.99 19.38 9.14
N PRO A 54 8.23 20.70 9.32
CA PRO A 54 7.55 21.48 10.35
C PRO A 54 6.02 21.39 10.30
N GLY A 55 5.43 21.00 11.43
CA GLY A 55 3.98 20.80 11.57
C GLY A 55 3.46 19.46 11.05
N ALA A 56 4.33 18.57 10.57
CA ALA A 56 3.95 17.22 10.15
C ALA A 56 3.68 16.32 11.35
N SER A 57 2.69 15.43 11.23
CA SER A 57 2.42 14.37 12.20
C SER A 57 2.89 13.01 11.67
N PHE A 58 3.25 12.09 12.56
CA PHE A 58 3.60 10.72 12.17
C PHE A 58 2.33 9.88 11.95
N PHE A 59 2.20 9.29 10.75
CA PHE A 59 1.18 8.30 10.43
C PHE A 59 1.80 6.91 10.62
N ASP A 60 1.48 6.28 11.75
CA ASP A 60 1.83 4.91 12.04
C ASP A 60 0.89 3.92 11.34
N ILE A 61 1.41 3.19 10.35
CA ILE A 61 0.65 2.18 9.61
C ILE A 61 0.40 0.90 10.43
N GLU A 62 1.19 0.65 11.48
CA GLU A 62 0.98 -0.49 12.38
C GLU A 62 -0.20 -0.26 13.33
N GLU A 63 -0.48 0.99 13.66
CA GLU A 63 -1.66 1.39 14.42
C GLU A 63 -2.88 1.52 13.50
N CYS A 64 -2.74 2.16 12.34
CA CYS A 64 -3.84 2.42 11.40
C CYS A 64 -4.13 1.24 10.46
N ARG A 65 -4.34 0.06 11.04
CA ARG A 65 -4.69 -1.17 10.31
C ARG A 65 -5.71 -2.01 11.06
N ASP A 66 -6.22 -3.05 10.39
CA ASP A 66 -6.92 -4.13 11.08
C ASP A 66 -5.89 -5.06 11.74
N THR A 67 -5.83 -5.00 13.07
CA THR A 67 -4.95 -5.81 13.91
C THR A 67 -5.50 -7.20 14.22
N THR A 68 -6.76 -7.46 13.88
CA THR A 68 -7.41 -8.77 14.06
C THR A 68 -7.18 -9.70 12.88
N SER A 69 -6.80 -9.14 11.73
CA SER A 69 -6.49 -9.89 10.51
C SER A 69 -5.19 -10.70 10.68
N PRO A 70 -5.15 -11.97 10.21
CA PRO A 70 -3.91 -12.73 10.13
C PRO A 70 -2.99 -12.26 8.97
N TYR A 71 -3.49 -11.37 8.10
CA TYR A 71 -2.75 -10.79 6.98
C TYR A 71 -2.22 -9.40 7.33
N GLU A 72 -0.99 -9.10 6.91
CA GLU A 72 -0.26 -7.88 7.24
C GLU A 72 -0.86 -6.61 6.65
N MET A 73 -0.95 -5.50 7.38
CA MET A 73 -1.32 -4.16 6.87
C MET A 73 -2.75 -4.00 6.28
N MET A 74 -3.72 -4.81 6.73
CA MET A 74 -5.12 -4.74 6.27
C MET A 74 -5.73 -3.36 6.55
N LEU A 75 -6.64 -2.92 5.68
CA LEU A 75 -7.39 -1.70 5.94
C LEU A 75 -8.10 -1.79 7.31
N PRO A 76 -8.06 -0.75 8.14
CA PRO A 76 -8.88 -0.68 9.33
C PRO A 76 -10.38 -0.56 8.96
N SER A 77 -11.26 -0.58 9.95
CA SER A 77 -12.66 -0.21 9.74
C SER A 77 -12.80 1.28 9.41
N GLU A 78 -13.94 1.68 8.84
CA GLU A 78 -14.24 3.11 8.59
C GLU A 78 -14.14 3.94 9.86
N ALA A 79 -14.70 3.44 10.98
CA ALA A 79 -14.65 4.11 12.27
C ALA A 79 -13.20 4.27 12.76
N HIS A 80 -12.42 3.19 12.75
CA HIS A 80 -11.02 3.23 13.20
C HIS A 80 -10.18 4.20 12.33
N PHE A 81 -10.32 4.17 11.01
CA PHE A 81 -9.63 5.15 10.16
C PHE A 81 -10.03 6.58 10.50
N GLY A 82 -11.34 6.85 10.64
CA GLY A 82 -11.87 8.18 10.95
C GLY A 82 -11.38 8.72 12.29
N ASP A 83 -11.40 7.89 13.33
CA ASP A 83 -10.89 8.26 14.66
C ASP A 83 -9.38 8.53 14.60
N TYR A 84 -8.62 7.64 13.94
CA TYR A 84 -7.18 7.77 13.84
C TYR A 84 -6.74 9.06 13.14
N VAL A 85 -7.26 9.34 11.94
CA VAL A 85 -6.88 10.55 11.20
C VAL A 85 -7.48 11.82 11.82
N GLY A 86 -8.65 11.71 12.46
CA GLY A 86 -9.25 12.79 13.24
C GLY A 86 -8.35 13.25 14.38
N ASN A 87 -7.72 12.32 15.10
CA ASN A 87 -6.73 12.62 16.14
C ASN A 87 -5.45 13.30 15.61
N LEU A 88 -5.15 13.14 14.31
CA LEU A 88 -4.09 13.88 13.62
C LEU A 88 -4.56 15.28 13.12
N GLY A 89 -5.75 15.70 13.54
CA GLY A 89 -6.36 16.99 13.19
C GLY A 89 -6.74 17.10 11.72
N ILE A 90 -7.14 15.98 11.10
CA ILE A 90 -7.61 15.91 9.72
C ILE A 90 -9.13 15.84 9.70
N SER A 91 -9.75 16.76 8.97
CA SER A 91 -11.19 16.75 8.68
C SER A 91 -11.44 16.32 7.23
N ASN A 92 -12.70 16.17 6.83
CA ASN A 92 -13.03 15.86 5.44
C ASN A 92 -12.66 16.99 4.46
N ASP A 93 -12.46 18.23 4.92
CA ASP A 93 -12.10 19.40 4.10
C ASP A 93 -10.58 19.67 4.03
N THR A 94 -9.79 18.95 4.82
CA THR A 94 -8.34 19.13 4.90
C THR A 94 -7.65 18.66 3.62
N HIS A 95 -6.68 19.42 3.09
CA HIS A 95 -5.73 18.88 2.12
C HIS A 95 -4.65 18.11 2.88
N VAL A 96 -4.55 16.79 2.64
CA VAL A 96 -3.50 15.95 3.22
C VAL A 96 -2.32 15.83 2.26
N VAL A 97 -1.11 16.07 2.73
CA VAL A 97 0.15 15.80 2.02
C VAL A 97 0.91 14.72 2.76
N VAL A 98 1.23 13.62 2.07
CA VAL A 98 1.93 12.49 2.66
C VAL A 98 3.33 12.37 2.06
N TYR A 99 4.32 12.06 2.89
CA TYR A 99 5.66 11.70 2.45
C TYR A 99 6.18 10.50 3.26
N ASP A 100 7.28 9.90 2.80
CA ASP A 100 8.09 9.00 3.60
C ASP A 100 9.59 9.30 3.39
N GLY A 101 10.42 8.69 4.23
CA GLY A 101 11.88 8.84 4.23
C GLY A 101 12.64 7.74 3.49
N ASP A 102 12.00 7.03 2.58
CA ASP A 102 12.65 5.97 1.80
C ASP A 102 13.78 6.53 0.91
N ASP A 103 14.83 5.74 0.70
CA ASP A 103 16.00 6.15 -0.06
C ASP A 103 15.70 6.32 -1.55
N LEU A 104 14.69 5.63 -2.08
CA LEU A 104 14.21 5.84 -3.44
C LEU A 104 13.30 7.07 -3.56
N GLY A 105 12.89 7.67 -2.44
CA GLY A 105 12.06 8.88 -2.38
C GLY A 105 10.56 8.63 -2.21
N SER A 106 10.09 7.39 -2.35
CA SER A 106 8.68 7.01 -2.10
C SER A 106 8.54 5.51 -1.96
N PHE A 107 7.87 5.07 -0.89
CA PHE A 107 7.52 3.67 -0.66
C PHE A 107 6.15 3.50 0.04
N TYR A 108 5.96 4.07 1.23
CA TYR A 108 4.72 3.95 2.02
C TYR A 108 3.76 5.14 1.84
N ALA A 109 4.23 6.29 1.37
CA ALA A 109 3.38 7.46 1.13
C ALA A 109 2.25 7.17 0.12
N PRO A 110 2.46 6.44 -1.01
CA PRO A 110 1.38 6.05 -1.92
C PRO A 110 0.32 5.16 -1.24
N ARG A 111 0.73 4.27 -0.32
CA ARG A 111 -0.20 3.43 0.45
C ARG A 111 -1.17 4.28 1.27
N VAL A 112 -0.67 5.26 2.00
CA VAL A 112 -1.52 6.15 2.82
C VAL A 112 -2.35 7.10 1.94
N TRP A 113 -1.79 7.61 0.85
CA TRP A 113 -2.55 8.35 -0.17
C TRP A 113 -3.76 7.55 -0.68
N TRP A 114 -3.57 6.27 -1.01
CA TRP A 114 -4.66 5.40 -1.40
C TRP A 114 -5.64 5.14 -0.25
N MET A 115 -5.18 5.01 1.01
CA MET A 115 -6.05 4.82 2.16
C MET A 115 -7.04 5.99 2.33
N PHE A 116 -6.59 7.23 2.20
CA PHE A 116 -7.51 8.38 2.21
C PHE A 116 -8.55 8.28 1.07
N ARG A 117 -8.12 7.91 -0.14
CA ARG A 117 -9.01 7.80 -1.30
C ARG A 117 -10.01 6.66 -1.19
N VAL A 118 -9.59 5.50 -0.69
CA VAL A 118 -10.48 4.35 -0.49
C VAL A 118 -11.48 4.62 0.63
N PHE A 119 -11.17 5.51 1.58
CA PHE A 119 -12.13 6.03 2.56
C PHE A 119 -12.87 7.31 2.13
N GLY A 120 -12.86 7.63 0.83
CA GLY A 120 -13.72 8.66 0.25
C GLY A 120 -13.13 10.07 0.25
N HIS A 121 -11.92 10.27 0.76
CA HIS A 121 -11.27 11.57 0.83
C HIS A 121 -10.35 11.82 -0.37
N ARG A 122 -10.68 12.84 -1.17
CA ARG A 122 -10.04 13.10 -2.47
C ARG A 122 -8.91 14.12 -2.42
N THR A 123 -8.93 15.02 -1.44
CA THR A 123 -7.95 16.10 -1.28
C THR A 123 -6.70 15.60 -0.58
N VAL A 124 -6.01 14.65 -1.23
CA VAL A 124 -4.78 14.03 -0.73
C VAL A 124 -3.73 13.96 -1.83
N SER A 125 -2.48 14.29 -1.48
CA SER A 125 -1.34 14.28 -2.39
C SER A 125 -0.12 13.64 -1.74
N VAL A 126 0.80 13.14 -2.55
CA VAL A 126 2.13 12.68 -2.15
C VAL A 126 3.16 13.79 -2.44
N LEU A 127 4.14 13.94 -1.56
CA LEU A 127 5.28 14.84 -1.77
C LEU A 127 6.25 14.22 -2.79
N ASN A 128 6.28 14.77 -4.01
CA ASN A 128 7.16 14.27 -5.06
C ASN A 128 8.63 14.50 -4.68
N GLY A 129 9.43 13.43 -4.62
CA GLY A 129 10.80 13.44 -4.12
C GLY A 129 10.95 13.04 -2.64
N GLY A 130 9.86 12.92 -1.90
CA GLY A 130 9.83 12.48 -0.50
C GLY A 130 10.67 13.33 0.46
N PHE A 131 10.94 12.77 1.65
CA PHE A 131 11.82 13.43 2.62
C PHE A 131 13.28 13.48 2.15
N ARG A 132 13.70 12.52 1.30
CA ARG A 132 15.02 12.51 0.67
C ARG A 132 15.32 13.83 -0.03
N ASN A 133 14.43 14.27 -0.93
CA ASN A 133 14.66 15.52 -1.66
C ASN A 133 14.32 16.76 -0.83
N TRP A 134 13.41 16.65 0.16
CA TRP A 134 13.22 17.71 1.15
C TRP A 134 14.54 18.09 1.84
N LEU A 135 15.30 17.09 2.30
CA LEU A 135 16.61 17.26 2.91
C LEU A 135 17.67 17.73 1.89
N LYS A 136 17.73 17.10 0.71
CA LYS A 136 18.71 17.43 -0.36
C LYS A 136 18.61 18.89 -0.79
N GLU A 137 17.39 19.43 -0.85
CA GLU A 137 17.11 20.81 -1.23
C GLU A 137 17.30 21.82 -0.08
N GLY A 138 17.64 21.35 1.13
CA GLY A 138 17.89 22.21 2.29
C GLY A 138 16.64 22.87 2.87
N HIS A 139 15.46 22.27 2.69
CA HIS A 139 14.23 22.79 3.30
C HIS A 139 14.23 22.61 4.82
N PRO A 140 13.48 23.44 5.57
CA PRO A 140 13.48 23.40 7.04
C PRO A 140 13.02 22.05 7.58
N VAL A 141 13.65 21.59 8.66
CA VAL A 141 13.24 20.43 9.45
C VAL A 141 13.17 20.80 10.92
N THR A 142 12.43 20.02 11.69
CA THR A 142 12.30 20.20 13.14
C THR A 142 12.24 18.86 13.86
N SER A 143 12.54 18.89 15.15
CA SER A 143 12.29 17.81 16.12
C SER A 143 11.13 18.14 17.07
N GLU A 144 10.54 19.34 16.93
CA GLU A 144 9.48 19.80 17.82
C GLU A 144 8.20 18.99 17.61
N PRO A 145 7.54 18.49 18.67
CA PRO A 145 6.36 17.65 18.53
C PRO A 145 5.19 18.44 17.94
N SER A 146 4.58 17.91 16.89
CA SER A 146 3.32 18.44 16.36
C SER A 146 2.14 18.00 17.22
N ARG A 147 1.35 18.96 17.71
CA ARG A 147 0.14 18.73 18.51
C ARG A 147 -1.08 19.38 17.86
N PRO A 148 -1.63 18.77 16.78
CA PRO A 148 -2.80 19.31 16.13
C PRO A 148 -4.04 19.20 17.03
N GLU A 149 -4.94 20.18 16.97
CA GLU A 149 -6.29 20.02 17.53
C GLU A 149 -7.01 18.88 16.79
N PRO A 150 -7.62 17.93 17.53
CA PRO A 150 -8.41 16.87 16.92
C PRO A 150 -9.56 17.41 16.05
N ALA A 151 -9.88 16.69 15.00
CA ALA A 151 -10.97 17.00 14.08
C ALA A 151 -11.87 15.80 13.87
N VAL A 152 -13.08 16.04 13.34
CA VAL A 152 -13.99 14.96 12.95
C VAL A 152 -13.72 14.60 11.49
N PHE A 153 -13.43 13.32 11.25
CA PHE A 153 -13.31 12.76 9.91
C PHE A 153 -14.35 11.67 9.70
N LYS A 154 -15.24 11.86 8.72
CA LYS A 154 -16.17 10.81 8.31
C LYS A 154 -15.55 9.99 7.19
N ALA A 155 -15.16 8.76 7.49
CA ALA A 155 -14.69 7.80 6.50
C ALA A 155 -15.89 7.12 5.79
N THR A 156 -15.75 6.87 4.50
CA THR A 156 -16.72 6.04 3.75
C THR A 156 -15.99 5.21 2.71
N LEU A 157 -16.03 3.90 2.88
CA LEU A 157 -15.31 2.92 2.08
C LEU A 157 -15.85 2.89 0.65
N ASN A 158 -15.07 3.44 -0.27
CA ASN A 158 -15.25 3.27 -1.68
C ASN A 158 -14.74 1.89 -2.13
N ARG A 159 -15.64 0.90 -2.10
CA ARG A 159 -15.39 -0.47 -2.58
C ARG A 159 -14.96 -0.54 -4.04
N SER A 160 -15.18 0.51 -4.84
CA SER A 160 -14.71 0.53 -6.22
C SER A 160 -13.19 0.57 -6.30
N LEU A 161 -12.47 1.05 -5.29
CA LEU A 161 -11.00 1.18 -5.23
C LEU A 161 -10.32 0.03 -4.46
N LEU A 162 -11.08 -1.00 -4.10
CA LEU A 162 -10.63 -2.20 -3.39
C LEU A 162 -11.06 -3.44 -4.19
N LYS A 163 -10.28 -4.51 -4.13
CA LYS A 163 -10.69 -5.83 -4.63
C LYS A 163 -10.75 -6.80 -3.47
N THR A 164 -11.46 -7.91 -3.61
CA THR A 164 -11.39 -8.99 -2.61
C THR A 164 -10.61 -10.20 -3.08
N TYR A 165 -10.24 -11.11 -2.17
CA TYR A 165 -9.66 -12.40 -2.57
C TYR A 165 -10.59 -13.12 -3.54
N GLU A 166 -11.88 -13.16 -3.22
CA GLU A 166 -12.92 -13.79 -4.03
C GLU A 166 -13.03 -13.11 -5.39
N GLN A 167 -12.97 -11.77 -5.44
CA GLN A 167 -13.02 -11.02 -6.70
C GLN A 167 -11.77 -11.26 -7.57
N VAL A 168 -10.60 -11.43 -6.98
CA VAL A 168 -9.37 -11.77 -7.72
C VAL A 168 -9.41 -13.22 -8.19
N LEU A 169 -9.91 -14.14 -7.36
CA LEU A 169 -10.11 -15.54 -7.72
C LEU A 169 -11.11 -15.69 -8.88
N GLU A 170 -12.24 -14.98 -8.84
CA GLU A 170 -13.22 -14.92 -9.95
C GLU A 170 -12.57 -14.37 -11.22
N ASN A 171 -11.68 -13.38 -11.10
CA ASN A 171 -11.00 -12.78 -12.24
C ASN A 171 -10.03 -13.72 -12.95
N LEU A 172 -9.53 -14.76 -12.29
CA LEU A 172 -8.70 -15.78 -12.95
C LEU A 172 -9.46 -16.50 -14.07
N GLN A 173 -10.79 -16.60 -13.96
CA GLN A 173 -11.66 -17.16 -14.97
C GLN A 173 -12.22 -16.08 -15.89
N SER A 174 -12.78 -15.01 -15.31
CA SER A 174 -13.54 -14.01 -16.05
C SER A 174 -12.67 -13.03 -16.85
N LYS A 175 -11.41 -12.83 -16.46
CA LYS A 175 -10.45 -11.90 -17.08
C LYS A 175 -11.02 -10.49 -17.30
N ARG A 176 -11.95 -10.06 -16.43
CA ARG A 176 -12.65 -8.78 -16.50
C ARG A 176 -11.74 -7.59 -16.20
N PHE A 177 -10.67 -7.82 -15.47
CA PHE A 177 -9.67 -6.80 -15.20
C PHE A 177 -8.24 -7.34 -15.30
N GLN A 178 -7.32 -6.42 -15.55
CA GLN A 178 -5.89 -6.72 -15.63
C GLN A 178 -5.27 -6.66 -14.24
N LEU A 179 -4.41 -7.64 -13.94
CA LEU A 179 -3.77 -7.82 -12.64
C LEU A 179 -2.28 -7.45 -12.77
N VAL A 180 -1.83 -6.40 -12.08
CA VAL A 180 -0.45 -5.90 -12.16
C VAL A 180 0.23 -6.00 -10.79
N ASP A 181 1.34 -6.74 -10.71
CA ASP A 181 2.11 -6.97 -9.49
C ASP A 181 3.36 -6.07 -9.48
N SER A 182 3.51 -5.26 -8.45
CA SER A 182 4.60 -4.30 -8.32
C SER A 182 5.81 -4.76 -7.51
N ARG A 183 5.87 -6.04 -7.11
CA ARG A 183 7.06 -6.60 -6.46
C ARG A 183 8.26 -6.62 -7.42
N ALA A 184 9.46 -6.71 -6.84
CA ALA A 184 10.68 -6.93 -7.61
C ALA A 184 10.58 -8.20 -8.48
N GLN A 185 11.20 -8.17 -9.66
CA GLN A 185 11.08 -9.24 -10.65
C GLN A 185 11.46 -10.62 -10.09
N GLY A 186 12.53 -10.71 -9.28
CA GLY A 186 12.95 -11.97 -8.68
C GLY A 186 11.89 -12.62 -7.78
N ARG A 187 11.22 -11.81 -6.94
CA ARG A 187 10.11 -12.25 -6.08
C ARG A 187 8.89 -12.67 -6.90
N TYR A 188 8.58 -11.91 -7.94
CA TYR A 188 7.49 -12.23 -8.87
C TYR A 188 7.72 -13.57 -9.60
N LEU A 189 8.94 -13.81 -10.07
CA LEU A 189 9.31 -15.03 -10.80
C LEU A 189 9.54 -16.25 -9.90
N GLY A 190 9.63 -16.06 -8.58
CA GLY A 190 9.95 -17.13 -7.65
C GLY A 190 11.44 -17.46 -7.56
N THR A 191 12.32 -16.57 -8.06
CA THR A 191 13.78 -16.77 -8.04
C THR A 191 14.46 -16.09 -6.86
N GLN A 192 13.74 -15.24 -6.13
CA GLN A 192 14.16 -14.64 -4.86
C GLN A 192 13.09 -14.90 -3.79
N PRO A 193 13.48 -15.14 -2.52
CA PRO A 193 12.53 -15.38 -1.44
C PRO A 193 11.74 -14.12 -1.08
N GLU A 194 10.59 -14.30 -0.43
CA GLU A 194 9.89 -13.20 0.22
C GLU A 194 10.62 -12.79 1.51
N PRO A 195 10.88 -11.50 1.75
CA PRO A 195 11.52 -11.05 2.99
C PRO A 195 10.56 -11.17 4.17
N ASP A 196 11.11 -11.13 5.39
CA ASP A 196 10.36 -11.01 6.65
C ASP A 196 9.27 -12.08 6.89
N ALA A 197 9.35 -13.23 6.22
CA ALA A 197 8.33 -14.28 6.28
C ALA A 197 8.94 -15.67 6.52
N VAL A 198 8.19 -16.52 7.24
CA VAL A 198 8.56 -17.92 7.51
C VAL A 198 7.62 -18.85 6.75
N GLY A 199 8.19 -19.77 5.96
CA GLY A 199 7.40 -20.77 5.21
C GLY A 199 6.59 -20.19 4.06
N LEU A 200 7.03 -19.06 3.53
CA LEU A 200 6.36 -18.32 2.48
C LEU A 200 7.07 -18.44 1.14
N ASP A 201 6.45 -19.12 0.19
CA ASP A 201 7.01 -19.31 -1.16
C ASP A 201 6.87 -18.03 -1.99
N SER A 202 7.89 -17.67 -2.78
CA SER A 202 7.75 -16.62 -3.79
C SER A 202 7.07 -17.13 -5.07
N GLY A 203 6.74 -16.23 -6.00
CA GLY A 203 5.95 -16.52 -7.20
C GLY A 203 4.81 -15.52 -7.38
N HIS A 204 3.91 -15.74 -8.35
CA HIS A 204 2.85 -14.78 -8.71
C HIS A 204 1.51 -15.43 -9.05
N ILE A 205 0.46 -14.62 -9.02
CA ILE A 205 -0.89 -15.03 -9.40
C ILE A 205 -0.95 -15.23 -10.91
N ARG A 206 -1.38 -16.41 -11.37
CA ARG A 206 -1.45 -16.73 -12.81
C ARG A 206 -2.20 -15.66 -13.60
N GLY A 207 -1.56 -15.14 -14.66
CA GLY A 207 -2.13 -14.12 -15.54
C GLY A 207 -1.81 -12.68 -15.13
N SER A 208 -1.13 -12.48 -13.99
CA SER A 208 -0.60 -11.17 -13.62
C SER A 208 0.50 -10.72 -14.58
N VAL A 209 0.82 -9.43 -14.51
CA VAL A 209 1.96 -8.81 -15.20
C VAL A 209 2.81 -8.12 -14.15
N ASN A 210 4.13 -8.24 -14.26
CA ASN A 210 5.04 -7.58 -13.33
C ASN A 210 5.43 -6.18 -13.82
N VAL A 211 5.24 -5.18 -12.97
CA VAL A 211 5.72 -3.82 -13.16
C VAL A 211 6.32 -3.34 -11.83
N PRO A 212 7.60 -3.64 -11.56
CA PRO A 212 8.23 -3.29 -10.29
C PRO A 212 8.07 -1.80 -9.96
N PHE A 213 7.62 -1.49 -8.74
CA PHE A 213 7.27 -0.10 -8.36
C PHE A 213 8.44 0.87 -8.53
N MET A 214 9.66 0.37 -8.35
CA MET A 214 10.89 1.14 -8.47
C MET A 214 11.03 1.82 -9.84
N ASN A 215 10.43 1.22 -10.87
CA ASN A 215 10.49 1.72 -12.24
C ASN A 215 9.62 2.97 -12.47
N PHE A 216 8.72 3.31 -11.55
CA PHE A 216 7.91 4.54 -11.63
C PHE A 216 8.67 5.78 -11.17
N LEU A 217 9.80 5.59 -10.48
CA LEU A 217 10.63 6.66 -9.94
C LEU A 217 11.88 6.85 -10.81
N THR A 218 12.41 8.07 -10.82
CA THR A 218 13.72 8.38 -11.38
C THR A 218 14.82 8.03 -10.37
N GLU A 219 16.08 8.01 -10.80
CA GLU A 219 17.23 7.78 -9.91
C GLU A 219 17.36 8.85 -8.80
N ASP A 220 16.89 10.07 -9.09
CA ASP A 220 16.79 11.17 -8.13
C ASP A 220 15.61 11.03 -7.14
N GLY A 221 14.76 10.03 -7.33
CA GLY A 221 13.64 9.71 -6.46
C GLY A 221 12.38 10.54 -6.67
N PHE A 222 12.24 11.14 -7.86
CA PHE A 222 11.01 11.80 -8.29
C PHE A 222 10.14 10.84 -9.12
N GLU A 223 8.83 11.03 -9.09
CA GLU A 223 7.92 10.37 -10.03
C GLU A 223 8.32 10.71 -11.47
N LYS A 224 8.33 9.70 -12.33
CA LYS A 224 8.49 9.88 -13.79
C LYS A 224 7.37 10.72 -14.39
N SER A 225 7.63 11.28 -15.57
CA SER A 225 6.63 12.05 -16.30
C SER A 225 5.41 11.18 -16.69
N PRO A 226 4.22 11.78 -16.87
CA PRO A 226 3.05 11.06 -17.37
C PRO A 226 3.30 10.31 -18.69
N GLU A 227 4.18 10.85 -19.54
CA GLU A 227 4.60 10.26 -20.81
C GLU A 227 5.41 8.98 -20.59
N GLU A 228 6.41 9.02 -19.73
CA GLU A 228 7.22 7.85 -19.35
C GLU A 228 6.37 6.77 -18.65
N LEU A 229 5.51 7.17 -17.71
CA LEU A 229 4.61 6.24 -17.02
C LEU A 229 3.68 5.54 -18.01
N ARG A 230 3.11 6.29 -18.97
CA ARG A 230 2.28 5.71 -20.03
C ARG A 230 3.08 4.72 -20.88
N ALA A 231 4.32 5.03 -21.22
CA ALA A 231 5.19 4.15 -21.99
C ALA A 231 5.50 2.85 -21.23
N ILE A 232 5.76 2.92 -19.91
CA ILE A 232 5.99 1.73 -19.06
C ILE A 232 4.80 0.76 -19.15
N PHE A 233 3.57 1.27 -19.06
CA PHE A 233 2.39 0.42 -19.20
C PHE A 233 2.23 -0.11 -20.63
N GLN A 234 2.39 0.74 -21.66
CA GLN A 234 2.23 0.32 -23.05
C GLN A 234 3.23 -0.78 -23.46
N ASP A 235 4.48 -0.69 -23.02
CA ASP A 235 5.52 -1.70 -23.25
C ASP A 235 5.14 -3.05 -22.64
N LYS A 236 4.55 -3.04 -21.45
CA LYS A 236 4.17 -4.27 -20.74
C LYS A 236 2.93 -4.92 -21.35
N LYS A 237 1.87 -4.13 -21.59
CA LYS A 237 0.68 -4.51 -22.37
C LYS A 237 -0.01 -3.27 -22.94
N PRO A 238 -0.19 -3.17 -24.27
CA PRO A 238 -0.89 -2.04 -24.89
C PRO A 238 -2.32 -1.79 -24.38
N THR A 239 -3.00 -2.83 -23.88
CA THR A 239 -4.37 -2.75 -23.33
C THR A 239 -4.46 -2.09 -21.96
N PHE A 240 -3.33 -1.84 -21.29
CA PHE A 240 -3.32 -1.28 -19.94
C PHE A 240 -3.99 0.10 -19.85
N VAL A 241 -3.80 0.95 -20.85
CA VAL A 241 -4.31 2.32 -20.84
C VAL A 241 -5.79 2.40 -21.23
N ALA A 242 -6.35 1.33 -21.81
CA ALA A 242 -7.69 1.32 -22.41
C ALA A 242 -8.69 0.38 -21.71
N SER A 243 -8.32 -0.26 -20.59
CA SER A 243 -9.16 -1.26 -19.91
C SER A 243 -8.97 -1.21 -18.39
N PRO A 244 -9.96 -1.69 -17.60
CA PRO A 244 -9.85 -1.72 -16.14
C PRO A 244 -8.56 -2.43 -15.68
N MET A 245 -7.78 -1.73 -14.86
CA MET A 245 -6.50 -2.20 -14.32
C MET A 245 -6.51 -2.13 -12.80
N TRP A 246 -5.91 -3.13 -12.17
CA TRP A 246 -5.62 -3.15 -10.75
C TRP A 246 -4.12 -3.38 -10.56
N LEU A 247 -3.45 -2.35 -10.06
CA LEU A 247 -2.08 -2.43 -9.57
C LEU A 247 -2.13 -2.83 -8.09
N PHE A 248 -1.44 -3.91 -7.74
CA PHE A 248 -1.30 -4.34 -6.36
C PHE A 248 0.18 -4.55 -6.07
N THR A 249 0.64 -4.00 -4.95
CA THR A 249 1.84 -4.52 -4.29
C THR A 249 1.34 -5.54 -3.28
N MET A 250 1.85 -6.77 -3.35
CA MET A 250 1.84 -7.60 -2.15
C MET A 250 2.98 -7.10 -1.30
N ALA A 251 2.66 -6.66 -0.08
CA ALA A 251 3.66 -6.57 0.99
C ALA A 251 4.42 -7.92 1.05
N PRO A 252 5.63 -7.95 1.62
CA PRO A 252 6.20 -9.20 2.10
C PRO A 252 5.13 -10.02 2.87
N GLY A 253 5.21 -11.35 2.93
CA GLY A 253 4.28 -12.10 3.78
C GLY A 253 3.02 -12.72 3.11
N GLN A 254 2.63 -12.35 1.88
CA GLN A 254 1.26 -12.67 1.37
C GLN A 254 1.10 -13.85 0.41
N SER A 255 2.15 -14.57 0.01
CA SER A 255 2.05 -15.76 -0.84
C SER A 255 1.73 -17.08 -0.10
N GLY A 256 1.18 -17.01 1.12
CA GLY A 256 0.96 -18.16 1.98
C GLY A 256 -0.22 -19.01 1.52
N PHE A 257 -0.05 -19.74 0.43
CA PHE A 257 -0.96 -20.80 0.04
C PHE A 257 -0.67 -22.03 0.90
N ALA A 258 -1.36 -22.15 2.04
CA ALA A 258 -1.58 -23.46 2.64
C ALA A 258 -2.53 -24.24 1.72
N GLY A 259 -1.98 -24.83 0.65
CA GLY A 259 -2.68 -25.88 -0.08
C GLY A 259 -3.07 -27.00 0.91
N PRO A 260 -4.16 -27.73 0.67
CA PRO A 260 -4.47 -28.91 1.48
C PRO A 260 -3.22 -29.80 1.54
N PRO A 261 -2.90 -30.40 2.70
CA PRO A 261 -1.68 -31.20 2.85
C PRO A 261 -1.57 -32.14 1.66
N ARG A 262 -0.45 -32.05 0.93
CA ARG A 262 -0.17 -32.95 -0.19
C ARG A 262 -0.43 -34.36 0.33
N ARG A 263 -1.37 -35.08 -0.29
CA ARG A 263 -1.58 -36.50 0.03
C ARG A 263 -0.20 -37.16 -0.03
N PRO A 264 0.21 -37.93 0.99
CA PRO A 264 1.49 -38.60 0.94
C PRO A 264 1.54 -39.44 -0.34
N VAL A 265 2.56 -39.18 -1.15
CA VAL A 265 2.86 -40.00 -2.32
C VAL A 265 3.30 -41.35 -1.78
N CYS A 266 2.40 -42.35 -1.81
CA CYS A 266 2.81 -43.73 -1.57
C CYS A 266 3.79 -44.15 -2.67
N PRO A 267 5.04 -44.53 -2.34
CA PRO A 267 5.92 -45.13 -3.32
C PRO A 267 5.28 -46.43 -3.81
N ARG A 268 5.09 -46.56 -5.13
CA ARG A 268 4.74 -47.85 -5.73
C ARG A 268 5.92 -48.80 -5.51
N GLY A 269 5.75 -49.79 -4.63
CA GLY A 269 6.71 -50.87 -4.50
C GLY A 269 6.43 -51.79 -3.31
N ARG A 270 5.93 -52.99 -3.64
CA ARG A 270 5.82 -54.23 -2.83
C ARG A 270 4.60 -54.40 -1.91
N VAL A 271 3.76 -55.35 -2.37
CA VAL A 271 2.83 -56.26 -1.67
C VAL A 271 2.76 -56.16 -0.14
N GLY A 272 1.56 -55.82 0.37
CA GLY A 272 1.16 -55.97 1.78
C GLY A 272 0.33 -54.77 2.29
N ARG A 273 -0.97 -54.97 2.61
CA ARG A 273 -1.84 -53.95 3.26
C ARG A 273 -1.40 -53.66 4.70
N PRO A 274 -1.64 -52.45 5.25
CA PRO A 274 -2.90 -52.21 5.99
C PRO A 274 -3.58 -50.86 5.65
N GLU A 275 -4.86 -50.77 5.97
CA GLU A 275 -5.79 -49.67 5.66
C GLU A 275 -5.46 -48.35 6.38
N CYS A 276 -5.48 -47.23 5.65
CA CYS A 276 -5.50 -45.89 6.24
C CYS A 276 -6.94 -45.47 6.56
N VAL A 277 -7.28 -45.40 7.84
CA VAL A 277 -8.55 -44.84 8.34
C VAL A 277 -8.48 -43.30 8.33
N GLN A 278 -9.48 -42.63 7.75
CA GLN A 278 -9.63 -41.17 7.80
C GLN A 278 -10.41 -40.72 9.05
N PRO A 279 -10.01 -39.63 9.75
CA PRO A 279 -10.84 -39.02 10.77
C PRO A 279 -11.94 -38.13 10.16
N PRO A 280 -13.06 -37.90 10.86
CA PRO A 280 -14.20 -37.15 10.33
C PRO A 280 -13.90 -35.63 10.24
N LEU A 281 -14.47 -34.99 9.22
CA LEU A 281 -14.38 -33.54 8.99
C LEU A 281 -15.26 -32.76 9.98
N PRO A 282 -14.80 -31.60 10.52
CA PRO A 282 -15.64 -30.74 11.35
C PRO A 282 -16.62 -29.91 10.48
N PRO A 283 -17.72 -29.41 11.08
CA PRO A 283 -18.80 -28.76 10.34
C PRO A 283 -18.42 -27.36 9.83
N THR A 284 -18.94 -27.04 8.66
CA THR A 284 -18.77 -25.75 7.96
C THR A 284 -19.46 -24.61 8.72
N ARG A 285 -18.66 -23.66 9.24
CA ARG A 285 -19.16 -22.32 9.59
C ARG A 285 -18.96 -21.40 8.39
N SER A 286 -20.02 -20.66 8.06
CA SER A 286 -20.00 -19.57 7.10
C SER A 286 -19.07 -18.46 7.60
N SER A 287 -17.86 -18.37 7.08
CA SER A 287 -16.95 -17.25 7.32
C SER A 287 -16.90 -16.36 6.09
N GLN A 288 -17.10 -15.06 6.32
CA GLN A 288 -16.76 -14.02 5.36
C GLN A 288 -15.22 -13.98 5.24
N PHE A 289 -14.71 -13.94 4.01
CA PHE A 289 -13.28 -14.06 3.69
C PHE A 289 -12.77 -12.77 2.99
N PRO A 290 -11.44 -12.50 3.01
CA PRO A 290 -10.90 -11.13 3.05
C PRO A 290 -10.42 -10.59 1.70
N SER A 291 -10.03 -9.31 1.69
CA SER A 291 -9.93 -8.49 0.49
C SER A 291 -8.50 -8.22 -0.06
N VAL A 292 -8.29 -8.11 -1.39
CA VAL A 292 -7.02 -7.86 -2.12
C VAL A 292 -6.81 -6.36 -2.46
N ARG A 293 -5.59 -5.84 -2.27
CA ARG A 293 -5.31 -4.39 -2.10
C ARG A 293 -4.73 -3.68 -3.33
N LEU A 294 -4.85 -2.35 -3.34
CA LEU A 294 -4.16 -1.43 -4.26
C LEU A 294 -3.02 -0.69 -3.52
N VAL A 295 -1.98 -0.32 -4.26
CA VAL A 295 -1.02 0.75 -3.91
C VAL A 295 -1.20 1.89 -4.89
#